data_AF-A0A661JY69-F1
#
_entry.id   AF-A0A661JY69-F1
#
_cell.length_a   1.000
_cell.length_b   1.000
_cell.length_c   1.000
_cell.angle_alpha   90.00
_cell.angle_beta   90.00
_cell.angle_gamma   90.00
#
_symmetry.space_group_name_H-M   'P 1'
#
loop_
_entity.id
_entity.type
_entity.pdbx_description
1 polymer ?
#
loop_
_entity_poly.entity_id
_entity_poly.type
_entity_poly.pdbx_seq_one_letter_code
_entity_poly.pdbx_strand_id
1 'polypeptide(L)'
;SRDALRLSKKYSLSPKGLTHITQAILGPEVSTWAARSIKWYKRISPLLVRSKKYANGTELVKPIRMRGIDVHFREKNPLPDFLIKKAALSISTKAGSIKGKIQDITPDRDILGRPLVFSFKGGQLKGIDYVNINGELNHVSPTNSEDSIKFSIKGYRVREMSISHNKNLPIVVKSGLIDLNGNLSLKNGKGLEADVISKLRSARIETTGVRHTSLLESTISSALSGIQGFWIKITLKGTLDDYKASITSNLDSVLASSIRNVVAKQTALLKRRLYSAILNSTQAQTQEINGGLKDLLGTRTIITQRMGELDSILSNMPQSDSNKGIGFPFQR
;
A
#
# COMPACT_ATOMS: atom_id res chain seq x y z
N SER A 1 -7.93 -0.71 25.75
CA SER A 1 -8.84 -0.50 24.59
C SER A 1 -8.53 0.76 23.78
N ARG A 2 -7.82 1.77 24.30
CA ARG A 2 -7.53 3.03 23.57
C ARG A 2 -6.42 2.92 22.50
N ASP A 3 -5.44 2.01 22.65
CA ASP A 3 -4.35 1.86 21.66
C ASP A 3 -4.76 1.19 20.35
N ALA A 4 -5.62 0.17 20.40
CA ALA A 4 -6.13 -0.47 19.20
C ALA A 4 -6.96 0.49 18.32
N LEU A 5 -7.72 1.39 18.96
CA LEU A 5 -8.49 2.43 18.28
C LEU A 5 -7.60 3.55 17.71
N ARG A 6 -6.52 3.92 18.41
CA ARG A 6 -5.58 4.94 17.96
C ARG A 6 -4.71 4.44 16.79
N LEU A 7 -4.33 3.16 16.80
CA LEU A 7 -3.64 2.49 15.69
C LEU A 7 -4.58 2.27 14.50
N SER A 8 -5.83 1.89 14.75
CA SER A 8 -6.90 1.79 13.74
C SER A 8 -7.12 3.10 12.97
N LYS A 9 -7.15 4.22 13.70
CA LYS A 9 -7.39 5.56 13.14
C LYS A 9 -6.14 6.13 12.44
N LYS A 10 -4.93 5.82 12.93
CA LYS A 10 -3.66 6.27 12.34
C LYS A 10 -3.27 5.48 11.09
N TYR A 11 -3.68 4.21 10.98
CA TYR A 11 -3.38 3.31 9.86
C TYR A 11 -4.59 3.00 8.97
N SER A 12 -5.65 3.80 9.05
CA SER A 12 -6.79 3.72 8.13
C SER A 12 -7.39 2.31 8.02
N LEU A 13 -7.74 1.68 9.14
CA LEU A 13 -8.53 0.43 9.15
C LEU A 13 -10.00 0.66 8.71
N SER A 14 -10.25 1.62 7.83
CA SER A 14 -11.54 1.76 7.15
C SER A 14 -11.57 0.83 5.93
N PRO A 15 -12.75 0.37 5.48
CA PRO A 15 -12.87 -0.44 4.27
C PRO A 15 -12.17 0.19 3.04
N LYS A 16 -12.13 1.52 2.94
CA LYS A 16 -11.43 2.27 1.88
C LYS A 16 -9.91 2.37 2.09
N GLY A 17 -9.41 2.34 3.32
CA GLY A 17 -7.96 2.36 3.59
C GLY A 17 -7.29 1.02 3.31
N LEU A 18 -8.01 -0.09 3.56
CA LEU A 18 -7.54 -1.45 3.31
C LEU A 18 -7.41 -1.80 1.82
N THR A 19 -8.06 -1.06 0.91
CA THR A 19 -7.94 -1.25 -0.54
C THR A 19 -6.76 -0.52 -1.17
N HIS A 20 -6.04 0.33 -0.42
CA HIS A 20 -4.92 1.14 -0.92
C HIS A 20 -3.65 1.00 -0.06
N ILE A 21 -3.47 -0.16 0.60
CA ILE A 21 -2.32 -0.41 1.49
C ILE A 21 -1.00 -0.35 0.72
N THR A 22 -0.97 -0.93 -0.48
CA THR A 22 0.20 -0.92 -1.35
C THR A 22 0.57 0.51 -1.77
N GLN A 23 -0.42 1.36 -2.02
CA GLN A 23 -0.19 2.77 -2.31
C GLN A 23 0.44 3.51 -1.12
N ALA A 24 0.02 3.20 0.12
CA ALA A 24 0.61 3.81 1.31
C ALA A 24 2.06 3.38 1.54
N ILE A 25 2.42 2.13 1.21
CA ILE A 25 3.78 1.59 1.40
C ILE A 25 4.73 2.03 0.28
N LEU A 26 4.27 2.02 -0.97
CA LEU A 26 5.10 2.19 -2.16
C LEU A 26 4.93 3.54 -2.86
N GLY A 27 3.91 4.32 -2.51
CA GLY A 27 3.63 5.64 -3.08
C GLY A 27 4.84 6.58 -3.11
N PRO A 28 5.61 6.74 -2.01
CA PRO A 28 6.78 7.60 -1.99
C PRO A 28 7.88 7.19 -2.99
N GLU A 29 8.13 5.88 -3.12
CA GLU A 29 9.14 5.34 -4.04
C GLU A 29 8.73 5.52 -5.50
N VAL A 30 7.46 5.24 -5.80
CA VAL A 30 6.89 5.43 -7.15
C VAL A 30 6.94 6.90 -7.56
N SER A 31 6.60 7.82 -6.66
CA SER A 31 6.70 9.27 -6.89
C SER A 31 8.14 9.69 -7.20
N THR A 32 9.11 9.18 -6.43
CA THR A 32 10.53 9.45 -6.64
C THR A 32 11.01 8.96 -8.01
N TRP A 33 10.58 7.77 -8.43
CA TRP A 33 10.93 7.18 -9.73
C TRP A 33 10.29 7.94 -10.90
N ALA A 34 9.02 8.36 -10.74
CA ALA A 34 8.32 9.20 -11.71
C ALA A 34 9.02 10.56 -11.88
N ALA A 35 9.31 11.25 -10.77
CA ALA A 35 10.02 12.54 -10.79
C ALA A 35 11.39 12.44 -11.47
N ARG A 36 12.16 11.38 -11.20
CA ARG A 36 13.46 11.14 -11.84
C ARG A 36 13.32 10.92 -13.36
N SER A 37 12.30 10.18 -13.77
CA SER A 37 12.05 9.90 -15.19
C SER A 37 11.63 11.17 -15.94
N ILE A 38 10.73 11.96 -15.35
CA ILE A 38 10.33 13.28 -15.89
C ILE A 38 11.55 14.22 -16.00
N LYS A 39 12.44 14.23 -15.00
CA LYS A 39 13.67 15.04 -15.05
C LYS A 39 14.57 14.66 -16.23
N TRP A 40 14.73 13.37 -16.51
CA TRP A 40 15.49 12.91 -17.67
C TRP A 40 14.82 13.31 -18.98
N TYR A 41 13.50 13.18 -19.08
CA TYR A 41 12.74 13.65 -20.23
C TYR A 41 12.91 15.16 -20.48
N LYS A 42 12.76 15.99 -19.44
CA LYS A 42 12.98 17.45 -19.53
C LYS A 42 14.39 17.82 -19.97
N ARG A 43 15.41 17.00 -19.66
CA ARG A 43 16.79 17.22 -20.12
C ARG A 43 16.99 16.93 -21.61
N ILE A 44 16.30 15.94 -22.15
CA ILE A 44 16.43 15.58 -23.58
C ILE A 44 15.48 16.39 -24.47
N SER A 45 14.37 16.90 -23.93
CA SER A 45 13.34 17.64 -24.67
C SER A 45 13.86 18.82 -25.51
N PRO A 46 14.82 19.66 -25.04
CA PRO A 46 15.37 20.76 -25.84
C PRO A 46 16.13 20.31 -27.09
N LEU A 47 16.59 19.06 -27.16
CA LEU A 47 17.22 18.49 -28.35
C LEU A 47 16.20 17.97 -29.37
N LEU A 48 14.96 17.77 -28.94
CA LEU A 48 13.87 17.25 -29.77
C LEU A 48 13.11 18.36 -30.49
N VAL A 49 13.16 19.59 -29.96
CA VAL A 49 12.48 20.77 -30.49
C VAL A 49 13.47 21.91 -30.51
N ARG A 50 13.82 22.42 -31.71
CA ARG A 50 14.54 23.69 -31.79
C ARG A 50 13.63 24.76 -31.17
N SER A 51 14.08 25.42 -30.11
CA SER A 51 13.39 26.62 -29.63
C SER A 51 13.52 27.67 -30.73
N LYS A 52 12.55 27.73 -31.65
CA LYS A 52 12.40 28.82 -32.60
C LYS A 52 12.03 30.06 -31.78
N LYS A 53 13.04 30.71 -31.19
CA LYS A 53 12.94 32.15 -30.93
C LYS A 53 12.84 32.76 -32.31
N TYR A 54 11.61 32.97 -32.78
CA TYR A 54 11.35 33.87 -33.89
C TYR A 54 11.93 35.22 -33.47
N ALA A 55 13.10 35.55 -34.01
CA ALA A 55 13.56 36.92 -34.02
C ALA A 55 12.56 37.67 -34.90
N ASN A 56 11.69 38.43 -34.21
CA ASN A 56 10.89 39.55 -34.68
C ASN A 56 10.33 39.49 -36.10
N GLY A 57 9.00 39.42 -36.19
CA GLY A 57 8.25 39.87 -37.35
C GLY A 57 8.49 41.37 -37.59
N THR A 58 9.54 41.69 -38.33
CA THR A 58 9.75 43.03 -38.88
C THR A 58 9.19 43.06 -40.29
N GLU A 59 8.29 44.00 -40.50
CA GLU A 59 7.66 44.33 -41.77
C GLU A 59 8.66 44.41 -42.93
N LEU A 60 8.17 44.00 -44.11
CA LEU A 60 8.77 44.17 -45.42
C LEU A 60 9.01 45.67 -45.71
N VAL A 61 10.12 46.21 -45.24
CA VAL A 61 10.66 47.45 -45.80
C VAL A 61 11.33 47.08 -47.13
N LYS A 62 10.75 47.55 -48.24
CA LYS A 62 11.30 47.37 -49.60
C LYS A 62 12.77 47.80 -49.62
N PRO A 63 13.73 46.92 -49.98
CA PRO A 63 15.12 47.29 -50.03
C PRO A 63 15.39 48.24 -51.21
N ILE A 64 15.94 49.41 -50.90
CA ILE A 64 16.65 50.26 -51.88
C ILE A 64 17.92 49.48 -52.30
N ARG A 65 18.06 49.23 -53.61
CA ARG A 65 19.13 48.48 -54.33
C ARG A 65 20.54 48.61 -53.68
N MET A 66 21.45 47.64 -53.70
CA MET A 66 21.50 46.22 -54.07
C MET A 66 22.40 45.55 -53.02
N ARG A 67 21.81 44.83 -52.08
CA ARG A 67 22.45 43.71 -51.40
C ARG A 67 21.72 42.48 -51.92
N GLY A 68 22.43 41.48 -52.45
CA GLY A 68 21.80 40.25 -52.89
C GLY A 68 20.87 39.74 -51.78
N ILE A 69 19.62 39.48 -52.11
CA ILE A 69 18.66 38.87 -51.19
C ILE A 69 18.59 37.38 -51.53
N ASP A 70 18.74 36.53 -50.52
CA ASP A 70 18.58 35.08 -50.68
C ASP A 70 17.09 34.76 -50.85
N VAL A 71 16.64 34.64 -52.10
CA VAL A 71 15.28 34.20 -52.42
C VAL A 71 15.20 32.70 -52.24
N HIS A 72 14.54 32.25 -51.18
CA HIS A 72 14.29 30.83 -50.94
C HIS A 72 13.16 30.34 -51.85
N PHE A 73 13.50 29.53 -52.84
CA PHE A 73 12.52 28.86 -53.70
C PHE A 73 11.79 27.77 -52.90
N ARG A 74 10.49 27.62 -53.12
CA ARG A 74 9.72 26.52 -52.52
C ARG A 74 10.18 25.21 -53.12
N GLU A 75 10.96 24.46 -52.36
CA GLU A 75 11.34 23.10 -52.73
C GLU A 75 10.12 22.17 -52.68
N LYS A 76 10.02 21.25 -53.64
CA LYS A 76 8.93 20.27 -53.70
C LYS A 76 8.97 19.28 -52.52
N ASN A 77 10.16 19.02 -51.98
CA ASN A 77 10.41 18.16 -50.82
C ASN A 77 11.49 18.81 -49.94
N PRO A 78 11.14 19.82 -49.12
CA PRO A 78 12.13 20.49 -48.30
C PRO A 78 12.73 19.49 -47.32
N LEU A 79 14.06 19.38 -47.33
CA LEU A 79 14.79 18.61 -46.33
C LEU A 79 15.23 19.55 -45.21
N PRO A 80 15.26 19.07 -43.95
CA PRO A 80 15.79 19.88 -42.87
C PRO A 80 17.30 20.07 -43.04
N ASP A 81 17.82 21.18 -42.51
CA ASP A 81 19.26 21.51 -42.53
C ASP A 81 20.13 20.39 -41.93
N PHE A 82 19.55 19.61 -41.02
CA PHE A 82 20.18 18.47 -40.39
C PHE A 82 19.24 17.26 -40.32
N LEU A 83 19.69 16.13 -40.84
CA LEU A 83 18.96 14.85 -40.79
C LEU A 83 19.90 13.67 -40.62
N ILE A 84 19.76 12.94 -39.52
CA ILE A 84 20.26 11.56 -39.43
C ILE A 84 19.10 10.62 -39.77
N LYS A 85 19.11 10.07 -40.99
CA LYS A 85 18.08 9.12 -41.44
C LYS A 85 18.04 7.86 -40.57
N LYS A 86 19.21 7.35 -40.18
CA LYS A 86 19.34 6.11 -39.40
C LYS A 86 20.61 6.11 -38.56
N ALA A 87 20.46 5.88 -37.27
CA ALA A 87 21.55 5.62 -36.33
C ALA A 87 21.37 4.20 -35.77
N ALA A 88 22.39 3.36 -35.92
CA ALA A 88 22.44 2.05 -35.27
C ALA A 88 23.32 2.16 -34.02
N LEU A 89 22.78 1.78 -32.87
CA LEU A 89 23.44 1.90 -31.57
C LEU A 89 23.64 0.51 -30.97
N SER A 90 24.78 0.29 -30.33
CA SER A 90 25.03 -0.88 -29.49
C SER A 90 25.59 -0.41 -28.16
N ILE A 91 24.89 -0.74 -27.10
CA ILE A 91 25.22 -0.35 -25.73
C ILE A 91 25.67 -1.61 -25.01
N SER A 92 26.97 -1.69 -24.72
CA SER A 92 27.53 -2.76 -23.90
C SER A 92 27.40 -2.39 -22.43
N THR A 93 26.64 -3.19 -21.69
CA THR A 93 26.45 -3.05 -20.24
C THR A 93 27.09 -4.23 -19.51
N LYS A 94 27.22 -4.15 -18.18
CA LYS A 94 27.59 -5.31 -17.35
C LYS A 94 26.63 -6.49 -17.50
N ALA A 95 25.39 -6.23 -17.93
CA ALA A 95 24.38 -7.25 -18.20
C ALA A 95 24.49 -7.83 -19.63
N GLY A 96 25.25 -7.24 -20.54
CA GLY A 96 25.33 -7.66 -21.94
C GLY A 96 25.01 -6.52 -22.91
N SER A 97 24.84 -6.86 -24.18
CA SER A 97 24.66 -5.89 -25.26
C SER A 97 23.18 -5.62 -25.56
N ILE A 98 22.79 -4.35 -25.50
CA ILE A 98 21.50 -3.86 -25.99
C ILE A 98 21.75 -3.18 -27.34
N LYS A 99 21.04 -3.60 -28.38
CA LYS A 99 21.16 -3.02 -29.71
C LYS A 99 19.91 -2.22 -30.03
N GLY A 100 20.07 -1.12 -30.74
CA GLY A 100 18.94 -0.31 -31.15
C GLY A 100 19.15 0.43 -32.44
N LYS A 101 18.06 0.98 -32.93
CA LYS A 101 18.00 1.81 -34.12
C LYS A 101 17.17 3.04 -33.79
N ILE A 102 17.64 4.20 -34.24
CA ILE A 102 16.90 5.45 -34.22
C ILE A 102 16.81 5.92 -35.67
N GLN A 103 15.65 6.42 -36.09
CA GLN A 103 15.44 6.95 -37.43
C GLN A 103 14.90 8.37 -37.36
N ASP A 104 15.19 9.14 -38.40
CA ASP A 104 14.67 10.50 -38.59
C ASP A 104 15.01 11.45 -37.43
N ILE A 105 16.29 11.47 -37.01
CA ILE A 105 16.76 12.43 -36.01
C ILE A 105 16.96 13.78 -36.71
N THR A 106 16.05 14.70 -36.42
CA THR A 106 16.13 16.10 -36.84
C THR A 106 15.43 16.99 -35.81
N PRO A 107 15.91 18.22 -35.59
CA PRO A 107 15.18 19.22 -34.82
C PRO A 107 14.03 19.87 -35.61
N ASP A 108 14.02 19.75 -36.95
CA ASP A 108 13.06 20.39 -37.86
C ASP A 108 12.05 19.35 -38.41
N ARG A 109 11.31 18.71 -37.50
CA ARG A 109 10.36 17.62 -37.84
C ARG A 109 9.12 18.09 -38.58
N ASP A 110 8.74 19.34 -38.39
CA ASP A 110 7.69 20.02 -39.15
C ASP A 110 8.01 20.07 -40.65
N ILE A 111 9.30 20.21 -40.99
CA ILE A 111 9.79 20.20 -42.38
C ILE A 111 9.84 18.76 -42.93
N LEU A 112 10.37 17.82 -42.14
CA LEU A 112 10.52 16.42 -42.57
C LEU A 112 9.18 15.69 -42.78
N GLY A 113 8.14 16.09 -42.04
CA GLY A 113 6.81 15.46 -42.11
C GLY A 113 6.75 14.05 -41.49
N ARG A 114 7.79 13.60 -40.79
CA ARG A 114 7.88 12.26 -40.19
C ARG A 114 8.32 12.30 -38.71
N PRO A 115 7.83 11.39 -37.87
CA PRO A 115 8.22 11.30 -36.47
C PRO A 115 9.60 10.66 -36.31
N LEU A 116 10.27 10.97 -35.19
CA LEU A 116 11.47 10.24 -34.79
C LEU A 116 11.03 8.91 -34.15
N VAL A 117 11.49 7.79 -34.70
CA VAL A 117 11.19 6.46 -34.16
C VAL A 117 12.45 5.79 -33.65
N PHE A 118 12.34 5.10 -32.51
CA PHE A 118 13.44 4.33 -31.94
C PHE A 118 12.99 2.95 -31.45
N SER A 119 13.91 1.99 -31.54
CA SER A 119 13.71 0.62 -31.06
C SER A 119 15.01 0.10 -30.48
N PHE A 120 14.98 -0.39 -29.24
CA PHE A 120 16.09 -1.02 -28.55
C PHE A 120 15.67 -2.40 -28.07
N LYS A 121 16.50 -3.40 -28.34
CA LYS A 121 16.27 -4.80 -27.96
C LYS A 121 17.54 -5.43 -27.39
N GLY A 122 17.36 -6.26 -26.37
CA GLY A 122 18.41 -7.09 -25.79
C GLY A 122 17.80 -8.42 -25.37
N GLY A 123 18.50 -9.51 -25.68
CA GLY A 123 18.09 -10.86 -25.27
C GLY A 123 19.25 -11.55 -24.55
N GLN A 124 18.92 -12.48 -23.65
CA GLN A 124 19.91 -13.28 -22.91
C GLN A 124 20.93 -12.43 -22.16
N LEU A 125 20.48 -11.33 -21.56
CA LEU A 125 21.34 -10.49 -20.74
C LEU A 125 21.58 -11.19 -19.39
N LYS A 126 22.77 -11.02 -18.82
CA LYS A 126 23.09 -11.46 -17.46
C LYS A 126 22.13 -10.80 -16.47
N GLY A 127 21.19 -11.59 -15.98
CA GLY A 127 20.18 -11.17 -15.03
C GLY A 127 18.90 -10.59 -15.64
N ILE A 128 18.76 -10.51 -16.97
CA ILE A 128 17.51 -10.11 -17.65
C ILE A 128 17.32 -10.97 -18.88
N ASP A 129 16.19 -11.66 -19.00
CA ASP A 129 15.98 -12.56 -20.15
C ASP A 129 15.74 -11.76 -21.44
N TYR A 130 14.98 -10.67 -21.35
CA TYR A 130 14.62 -9.84 -22.50
C TYR A 130 14.35 -8.38 -22.11
N VAL A 131 14.79 -7.46 -22.98
CA VAL A 131 14.47 -6.03 -22.93
C VAL A 131 14.01 -5.60 -24.31
N ASN A 132 12.94 -4.82 -24.36
CA ASN A 132 12.44 -4.18 -25.57
C ASN A 132 11.87 -2.82 -25.22
N ILE A 133 12.35 -1.79 -25.91
CA ILE A 133 11.90 -0.41 -25.75
C ILE A 133 11.63 0.11 -27.15
N ASN A 134 10.42 0.56 -27.42
CA ASN A 134 10.06 1.19 -28.67
C ASN A 134 9.43 2.54 -28.35
N GLY A 135 9.68 3.54 -29.18
CA GLY A 135 9.01 4.81 -29.03
C GLY A 135 8.97 5.60 -30.31
N GLU A 136 8.07 6.54 -30.31
CA GLU A 136 7.80 7.48 -31.37
C GLU A 136 7.68 8.85 -30.74
N LEU A 137 8.44 9.81 -31.25
CA LEU A 137 8.38 11.20 -30.81
C LEU A 137 7.78 12.03 -31.95
N ASN A 138 6.46 12.17 -31.96
CA ASN A 138 5.74 12.84 -33.03
C ASN A 138 5.57 14.33 -32.72
N HIS A 139 6.48 15.14 -33.29
CA HIS A 139 6.42 16.60 -33.23
C HIS A 139 6.28 17.19 -34.64
N VAL A 140 5.69 16.44 -35.57
CA VAL A 140 5.45 16.92 -36.94
C VAL A 140 4.50 18.13 -36.92
N SER A 141 3.50 18.10 -36.04
CA SER A 141 2.67 19.26 -35.71
C SER A 141 3.03 19.77 -34.31
N PRO A 142 3.65 20.96 -34.18
CA PRO A 142 4.00 21.52 -32.87
C PRO A 142 2.81 21.74 -31.94
N THR A 143 1.62 21.96 -32.50
CA THR A 143 0.37 22.20 -31.74
C THR A 143 -0.37 20.92 -31.38
N ASN A 144 -0.05 19.80 -32.05
CA ASN A 144 -0.64 18.48 -31.80
C ASN A 144 0.43 17.39 -31.71
N SER A 145 1.39 17.59 -30.81
CA SER A 145 2.49 16.63 -30.63
C SER A 145 2.05 15.43 -29.79
N GLU A 146 2.55 14.26 -30.14
CA GLU A 146 2.28 13.03 -29.39
C GLU A 146 3.55 12.19 -29.30
N ASP A 147 4.11 12.13 -28.10
CA ASP A 147 5.20 11.22 -27.80
C ASP A 147 4.64 9.94 -27.19
N SER A 148 5.11 8.79 -27.65
CA SER A 148 4.74 7.49 -27.09
C SER A 148 5.95 6.60 -26.89
N ILE A 149 5.97 5.89 -25.77
CA ILE A 149 7.03 4.94 -25.42
C ILE A 149 6.39 3.68 -24.87
N LYS A 150 6.77 2.53 -25.40
CA LYS A 150 6.38 1.21 -24.91
C LYS A 150 7.63 0.43 -24.52
N PHE A 151 7.65 -0.10 -23.31
CA PHE A 151 8.76 -0.93 -22.83
C PHE A 151 8.28 -2.24 -22.23
N SER A 152 9.09 -3.28 -22.40
CA SER A 152 8.90 -4.60 -21.82
C SER A 152 10.25 -5.14 -21.38
N ILE A 153 10.33 -5.53 -20.11
CA ILE A 153 11.50 -6.18 -19.51
C ILE A 153 10.98 -7.48 -18.90
N LYS A 154 11.59 -8.61 -19.25
CA LYS A 154 11.20 -9.93 -18.75
C LYS A 154 12.36 -10.60 -18.04
N GLY A 155 12.02 -11.32 -16.96
CA GLY A 155 12.96 -12.15 -16.23
C GLY A 155 14.08 -11.35 -15.56
N TYR A 156 13.80 -10.14 -15.09
CA TYR A 156 14.78 -9.37 -14.33
C TYR A 156 15.03 -10.05 -12.97
N ARG A 157 16.20 -10.65 -12.81
CA ARG A 157 16.66 -11.34 -11.60
C ARG A 157 17.10 -10.32 -10.58
N VAL A 158 16.28 -10.11 -9.57
CA VAL A 158 16.66 -9.28 -8.42
C VAL A 158 17.40 -10.12 -7.39
N ARG A 159 18.47 -9.54 -6.85
CA ARG A 159 19.21 -10.04 -5.69
C ARG A 159 19.29 -8.87 -4.72
N GLU A 160 18.62 -9.01 -3.58
CA GLU A 160 18.63 -8.02 -2.52
C GLU A 160 18.15 -6.62 -2.96
N MET A 161 16.88 -6.52 -3.35
CA MET A 161 16.24 -5.25 -3.72
C MET A 161 15.39 -4.72 -2.56
N SER A 162 15.76 -3.55 -2.03
CA SER A 162 14.90 -2.79 -1.12
C SER A 162 13.74 -2.16 -1.92
N ILE A 163 12.50 -2.48 -1.55
CA ILE A 163 11.29 -1.95 -2.18
C ILE A 163 10.68 -0.83 -1.32
N SER A 164 10.89 -0.84 0.00
CA SER A 164 10.46 0.25 0.88
C SER A 164 11.57 0.63 1.84
N HIS A 165 11.96 1.91 1.82
CA HIS A 165 12.90 2.49 2.78
C HIS A 165 12.18 3.09 4.01
N ASN A 166 10.89 2.75 4.21
CA ASN A 166 10.17 3.19 5.39
C ASN A 166 10.80 2.58 6.65
N LYS A 167 11.24 3.43 7.58
CA LYS A 167 11.90 3.01 8.83
C LYS A 167 11.06 2.02 9.66
N ASN A 168 9.73 2.04 9.51
CA ASN A 168 8.83 1.19 10.30
C ASN A 168 8.52 -0.15 9.62
N LEU A 169 8.67 -0.26 8.30
CA LEU A 169 8.42 -1.49 7.54
C LEU A 169 9.33 -1.54 6.31
N PRO A 170 10.63 -1.77 6.50
CA PRO A 170 11.53 -2.02 5.39
C PRO A 170 11.16 -3.35 4.74
N ILE A 171 11.01 -3.34 3.42
CA ILE A 171 10.67 -4.54 2.63
C ILE A 171 11.81 -4.80 1.68
N VAL A 172 12.43 -5.98 1.80
CA VAL A 172 13.56 -6.42 0.99
C VAL A 172 13.18 -7.69 0.24
N VAL A 173 13.38 -7.69 -1.07
CA VAL A 173 13.29 -8.90 -1.89
C VAL A 173 14.70 -9.48 -2.01
N LYS A 174 14.96 -10.56 -1.28
CA LYS A 174 16.25 -11.26 -1.32
C LYS A 174 16.51 -11.90 -2.68
N SER A 175 15.47 -12.48 -3.28
CA SER A 175 15.53 -13.06 -4.62
C SER A 175 14.18 -12.99 -5.30
N GLY A 176 14.15 -12.88 -6.63
CA GLY A 176 12.92 -12.96 -7.40
C GLY A 176 13.12 -12.64 -8.88
N LEU A 177 12.06 -12.86 -9.66
CA LEU A 177 11.97 -12.49 -11.07
C LEU A 177 10.94 -11.40 -11.25
N ILE A 178 11.34 -10.28 -11.84
CA ILE A 178 10.46 -9.15 -12.16
C ILE A 178 10.23 -9.10 -13.67
N ASP A 179 8.95 -9.05 -14.04
CA ASP A 179 8.51 -8.73 -15.39
C ASP A 179 7.87 -7.32 -15.36
N LEU A 180 8.40 -6.38 -16.14
CA LEU A 180 7.89 -5.02 -16.26
C LEU A 180 7.31 -4.82 -17.67
N ASN A 181 6.13 -4.23 -17.75
CA ASN A 181 5.58 -3.73 -19.00
C ASN A 181 5.04 -2.33 -18.77
N GLY A 182 5.22 -1.42 -19.71
CA GLY A 182 4.62 -0.11 -19.59
C GLY A 182 4.47 0.62 -20.91
N ASN A 183 3.59 1.60 -20.86
CA ASN A 183 3.29 2.55 -21.92
C ASN A 183 3.27 3.94 -21.32
N LEU A 184 3.93 4.87 -21.99
CA LEU A 184 3.92 6.29 -21.67
C LEU A 184 3.45 7.03 -22.91
N SER A 185 2.64 8.06 -22.71
CA SER A 185 2.25 9.02 -23.73
C SER A 185 2.31 10.43 -23.19
N LEU A 186 2.80 11.36 -24.00
CA LEU A 186 2.77 12.78 -23.71
C LEU A 186 2.11 13.51 -24.88
N LYS A 187 0.93 14.08 -24.63
CA LYS A 187 0.17 14.84 -25.62
C LYS A 187 0.41 16.33 -25.47
N ASN A 188 0.69 17.02 -26.58
CA ASN A 188 0.89 18.46 -26.66
C ASN A 188 1.98 18.98 -25.69
N GLY A 189 3.00 18.15 -25.44
CA GLY A 189 4.08 18.44 -24.48
C GLY A 189 3.65 18.56 -23.01
N LYS A 190 2.36 18.35 -22.68
CA LYS A 190 1.81 18.56 -21.33
C LYS A 190 1.04 17.36 -20.80
N GLY A 191 0.12 16.80 -21.57
CA GLY A 191 -0.78 15.73 -21.13
C GLY A 191 -0.05 14.40 -20.94
N LEU A 192 0.37 14.13 -19.72
CA LEU A 192 1.07 12.92 -19.32
C LEU A 192 0.06 11.83 -18.98
N GLU A 193 0.19 10.68 -19.64
CA GLU A 193 -0.44 9.43 -19.27
C GLU A 193 0.60 8.31 -19.28
N ALA A 194 0.68 7.54 -18.21
CA ALA A 194 1.56 6.38 -18.16
C ALA A 194 0.90 5.24 -17.39
N ASP A 195 1.02 4.03 -17.93
CA ASP A 195 0.66 2.80 -17.23
C ASP A 195 1.88 1.89 -17.18
N VAL A 196 2.18 1.39 -15.98
CA VAL A 196 3.28 0.48 -15.73
C VAL A 196 2.79 -0.68 -14.89
N ILE A 197 2.96 -1.90 -15.38
CA ILE A 197 2.64 -3.14 -14.68
C ILE A 197 3.95 -3.86 -14.35
N SER A 198 4.17 -4.08 -13.06
CA SER A 198 5.24 -4.90 -12.53
C SER A 198 4.66 -6.21 -12.00
N LYS A 199 5.26 -7.34 -12.36
CA LYS A 199 4.92 -8.66 -11.82
C LYS A 199 6.16 -9.27 -11.20
N LEU A 200 6.10 -9.54 -9.90
CA LEU A 200 7.12 -10.27 -9.17
C LEU A 200 6.72 -11.74 -9.06
N ARG A 201 7.64 -12.65 -9.34
CA ARG A 201 7.46 -14.11 -9.24
C ARG A 201 8.66 -14.75 -8.54
N SER A 202 8.45 -15.91 -7.94
CA SER A 202 9.48 -16.69 -7.23
C SER A 202 10.23 -15.85 -6.19
N ALA A 203 9.49 -14.99 -5.49
CA ALA A 203 10.03 -14.04 -4.54
C ALA A 203 10.39 -14.71 -3.21
N ARG A 204 11.53 -14.30 -2.65
CA ARG A 204 11.82 -14.43 -1.22
C ARG A 204 11.82 -13.03 -0.64
N ILE A 205 10.79 -12.70 0.13
CA ILE A 205 10.59 -11.39 0.74
C ILE A 205 10.95 -11.47 2.21
N GLU A 206 11.71 -10.51 2.68
CA GLU A 206 12.05 -10.33 4.08
C GLU A 206 11.71 -8.92 4.54
N THR A 207 11.36 -8.80 5.81
CA THR A 207 11.09 -7.53 6.47
C THR A 207 12.09 -7.37 7.60
N THR A 208 13.30 -6.94 7.26
CA THR A 208 14.43 -6.86 8.19
C THR A 208 14.33 -5.64 9.10
N GLY A 209 14.35 -5.81 10.42
CA GLY A 209 14.46 -4.69 11.36
C GLY A 209 13.16 -4.19 11.98
N VAL A 210 12.07 -4.96 11.85
CA VAL A 210 10.90 -4.76 12.71
C VAL A 210 11.32 -5.12 14.13
N ARG A 211 11.63 -4.12 14.98
CA ARG A 211 11.38 -4.29 16.40
C ARG A 211 9.87 -4.54 16.46
N HIS A 212 9.44 -5.79 16.62
CA HIS A 212 8.03 -6.22 16.61
C HIS A 212 7.28 -5.62 17.82
N THR A 213 7.17 -4.30 17.86
CA THR A 213 6.56 -3.54 18.93
C THR A 213 5.04 -3.67 18.90
N SER A 214 4.44 -4.00 17.76
CA SER A 214 3.01 -4.22 17.63
C SER A 214 2.65 -5.52 16.88
N LEU A 215 1.53 -6.13 17.30
CA LEU A 215 0.95 -7.32 16.66
C LEU A 215 0.58 -7.10 15.18
N LEU A 216 0.24 -5.85 14.81
CA LEU A 216 -0.09 -5.51 13.43
C LEU A 216 1.16 -5.55 12.53
N GLU A 217 2.28 -5.00 12.98
CA GLU A 217 3.54 -5.02 12.22
C GLU A 217 4.06 -6.44 12.02
N SER A 218 4.03 -7.29 13.05
CA SER A 218 4.44 -8.70 12.92
C SER A 218 3.53 -9.49 11.98
N THR A 219 2.24 -9.17 11.93
CA THR A 219 1.29 -9.80 11.01
C THR A 219 1.53 -9.37 9.57
N ILE A 220 1.71 -8.06 9.33
CA ILE A 220 2.02 -7.55 7.99
C ILE A 220 3.35 -8.14 7.50
N SER A 221 4.37 -8.16 8.36
CA SER A 221 5.66 -8.81 8.12
C SER A 221 5.52 -10.29 7.75
N SER A 222 4.75 -11.06 8.52
CA SER A 222 4.51 -12.49 8.26
C SER A 222 3.74 -12.70 6.96
N ALA A 223 2.71 -11.88 6.71
CA ALA A 223 1.93 -11.93 5.49
C ALA A 223 2.80 -11.67 4.25
N LEU A 224 3.67 -10.66 4.31
CA LEU A 224 4.60 -10.32 3.23
C LEU A 224 5.64 -11.42 2.99
N SER A 225 6.19 -12.00 4.05
CA SER A 225 7.24 -13.02 3.96
C SER A 225 6.72 -14.32 3.31
N GLY A 226 5.42 -14.61 3.43
CA GLY A 226 4.78 -15.75 2.77
C GLY A 226 4.46 -15.54 1.28
N ILE A 227 4.63 -14.32 0.73
CA ILE A 227 4.26 -14.02 -0.65
C ILE A 227 5.40 -14.36 -1.60
N GLN A 228 5.12 -15.30 -2.50
CA GLN A 228 6.04 -15.71 -3.56
C GLN A 228 5.86 -14.91 -4.86
N GLY A 229 4.78 -14.14 -4.99
CA GLY A 229 4.55 -13.32 -6.16
C GLY A 229 3.35 -12.40 -6.02
N PHE A 230 3.45 -11.25 -6.67
CA PHE A 230 2.40 -10.23 -6.69
C PHE A 230 2.57 -9.37 -7.94
N TRP A 231 1.54 -8.61 -8.29
CA TRP A 231 1.61 -7.61 -9.35
C TRP A 231 1.24 -6.23 -8.81
N ILE A 232 1.85 -5.21 -9.38
CA ILE A 232 1.56 -3.79 -9.11
C ILE A 232 1.28 -3.13 -10.44
N LYS A 233 0.17 -2.41 -10.54
CA LYS A 233 -0.10 -1.48 -11.64
C LYS A 233 -0.03 -0.06 -11.10
N ILE A 234 0.81 0.75 -11.74
CA ILE A 234 0.99 2.17 -11.51
C ILE A 234 0.39 2.90 -12.71
N THR A 235 -0.48 3.86 -12.44
CA THR A 235 -1.05 4.75 -13.46
C THR A 235 -0.73 6.19 -13.08
N LEU A 236 -0.11 6.94 -13.99
CA LEU A 236 0.16 8.37 -13.86
C LEU A 236 -0.74 9.13 -14.84
N LYS A 237 -1.43 10.17 -14.37
CA LYS A 237 -2.23 11.05 -15.21
C LYS A 237 -2.08 12.50 -14.78
N GLY A 238 -1.99 13.42 -15.73
CA GLY A 238 -1.95 14.87 -15.48
C GLY A 238 -0.96 15.56 -16.40
N THR A 239 -0.05 16.32 -15.81
CA THR A 239 1.00 17.07 -16.50
C THR A 239 2.40 16.70 -16.01
N LEU A 240 3.44 17.19 -16.70
CA LEU A 240 4.84 16.97 -16.28
C LEU A 240 5.19 17.67 -14.94
N ASP A 241 4.41 18.68 -14.54
CA ASP A 241 4.63 19.44 -13.30
C ASP A 241 3.65 19.05 -12.19
N ASP A 242 2.42 18.69 -12.57
CA ASP A 242 1.36 18.25 -11.65
C ASP A 242 0.71 16.97 -12.18
N TYR A 243 0.98 15.83 -11.54
CA TYR A 243 0.44 14.53 -11.91
C TYR A 243 -0.10 13.79 -10.70
N LYS A 244 -1.13 12.98 -10.94
CA LYS A 244 -1.69 12.05 -9.97
C LYS A 244 -1.18 10.64 -10.25
N ALA A 245 -0.61 10.03 -9.23
CA ALA A 245 -0.23 8.61 -9.25
C ALA A 245 -1.30 7.76 -8.56
N SER A 246 -1.74 6.70 -9.24
CA SER A 246 -2.59 5.65 -8.70
C SER A 246 -1.83 4.34 -8.68
N ILE A 247 -1.92 3.59 -7.57
CA ILE A 247 -1.25 2.30 -7.39
C ILE A 247 -2.32 1.28 -7.02
N THR A 248 -2.35 0.18 -7.78
CA THR A 248 -3.25 -0.95 -7.54
C THR A 248 -2.46 -2.25 -7.51
N SER A 249 -2.80 -3.17 -6.62
CA SER A 249 -2.10 -4.44 -6.49
C SER A 249 -2.99 -5.55 -5.95
N ASN A 250 -2.70 -6.80 -6.32
CA ASN A 250 -3.25 -7.94 -5.57
C ASN A 250 -2.66 -8.09 -4.16
N LEU A 251 -1.59 -7.36 -3.86
CA LEU A 251 -1.05 -7.28 -2.51
C LEU A 251 -2.04 -6.64 -1.53
N ASP A 252 -2.89 -5.71 -2.01
CA ASP A 252 -3.92 -5.06 -1.20
C ASP A 252 -4.89 -6.09 -0.59
N SER A 253 -5.35 -7.05 -1.39
CA SER A 253 -6.28 -8.08 -0.91
C SER A 253 -5.61 -9.08 0.04
N VAL A 254 -4.35 -9.44 -0.22
CA VAL A 254 -3.56 -10.33 0.66
C VAL A 254 -3.34 -9.67 2.02
N LEU A 255 -2.87 -8.43 2.04
CA LEU A 255 -2.64 -7.68 3.28
C LEU A 255 -3.94 -7.42 4.03
N ALA A 256 -5.00 -7.00 3.35
CA ALA A 256 -6.30 -6.76 3.97
C ALA A 256 -6.89 -8.03 4.62
N SER A 257 -6.68 -9.19 4.00
CA SER A 257 -7.13 -10.47 4.56
C SER A 257 -6.38 -10.85 5.82
N SER A 258 -5.04 -10.70 5.82
CA SER A 258 -4.20 -10.96 6.99
C SER A 258 -4.54 -10.04 8.17
N ILE A 259 -4.76 -8.75 7.90
CA ILE A 259 -5.18 -7.78 8.94
C ILE A 259 -6.55 -8.14 9.51
N ARG A 260 -7.54 -8.44 8.66
CA ARG A 260 -8.88 -8.86 9.11
C ARG A 260 -8.83 -10.09 10.01
N ASN A 261 -8.00 -11.07 9.67
CA ASN A 261 -7.83 -12.28 10.47
C ASN A 261 -7.28 -11.98 11.88
N VAL A 262 -6.34 -11.03 12.00
CA VAL A 262 -5.82 -10.63 13.32
C VAL A 262 -6.86 -9.90 14.15
N VAL A 263 -7.58 -8.97 13.54
CA VAL A 263 -8.65 -8.24 14.23
C VAL A 263 -9.70 -9.22 14.73
N ALA A 264 -10.15 -10.17 13.89
CA ALA A 264 -11.10 -11.20 14.29
C ALA A 264 -10.58 -12.06 15.46
N LYS A 265 -9.31 -12.49 15.42
CA LYS A 265 -8.68 -13.24 16.53
C LYS A 265 -8.64 -12.42 17.82
N GLN A 266 -8.28 -11.14 17.76
CA GLN A 266 -8.25 -10.26 18.94
C GLN A 266 -9.64 -10.00 19.51
N THR A 267 -10.64 -9.80 18.67
CA THR A 267 -12.04 -9.67 19.11
C THR A 267 -12.53 -10.95 19.78
N ALA A 268 -12.20 -12.13 19.23
CA ALA A 268 -12.55 -13.41 19.82
C ALA A 268 -11.87 -13.63 21.19
N LEU A 269 -10.58 -13.30 21.30
CA LEU A 269 -9.83 -13.38 22.57
C LEU A 269 -10.39 -12.43 23.62
N LEU A 270 -10.74 -11.19 23.23
CA LEU A 270 -11.35 -10.22 24.12
C LEU A 270 -12.73 -10.69 24.58
N LYS A 271 -13.58 -11.17 23.67
CA LYS A 271 -14.88 -11.76 24.01
C LYS A 271 -14.72 -12.90 25.01
N ARG A 272 -13.80 -13.84 24.75
CA ARG A 272 -13.50 -14.95 25.68
C ARG A 272 -13.07 -14.45 27.05
N ARG A 273 -12.18 -13.45 27.12
CA ARG A 273 -11.73 -12.84 28.38
C ARG A 273 -12.85 -12.12 29.12
N LEU A 274 -13.73 -11.43 28.41
CA LEU A 274 -14.90 -10.77 29.01
C LEU A 274 -15.90 -11.81 29.53
N TYR A 275 -16.21 -12.85 28.75
CA TYR A 275 -17.07 -13.95 29.20
C TYR A 275 -16.48 -14.65 30.43
N SER A 276 -15.18 -14.98 30.45
CA SER A 276 -14.55 -15.59 31.62
C SER A 276 -14.53 -14.66 32.82
N ALA A 277 -14.29 -13.36 32.63
CA ALA A 277 -14.28 -12.39 33.72
C ALA A 277 -15.69 -12.18 34.31
N ILE A 278 -16.71 -12.07 33.45
CA ILE A 278 -18.11 -12.00 33.88
C ILE A 278 -18.49 -13.26 34.63
N LEU A 279 -18.28 -14.46 34.05
CA LEU A 279 -18.57 -15.73 34.70
C LEU A 279 -17.87 -15.87 36.06
N ASN A 280 -16.58 -15.53 36.15
CA ASN A 280 -15.86 -15.60 37.42
C ASN A 280 -16.40 -14.59 38.44
N SER A 281 -16.75 -13.36 38.03
CA SER A 281 -17.34 -12.36 38.93
C SER A 281 -18.75 -12.73 39.40
N THR A 282 -19.58 -13.28 38.51
CA THR A 282 -20.92 -13.74 38.83
C THR A 282 -20.86 -14.98 39.71
N GLN A 283 -19.94 -15.92 39.46
CA GLN A 283 -19.76 -17.12 40.28
C GLN A 283 -19.23 -16.78 41.68
N ALA A 284 -18.31 -15.82 41.80
CA ALA A 284 -17.84 -15.33 43.10
C ALA A 284 -18.98 -14.66 43.90
N GLN A 285 -19.76 -13.78 43.28
CA GLN A 285 -20.91 -13.13 43.94
C GLN A 285 -22.04 -14.12 44.26
N THR A 286 -22.25 -15.14 43.42
CA THR A 286 -23.28 -16.17 43.66
C THR A 286 -22.85 -17.14 44.77
N GLN A 287 -21.54 -17.38 44.95
CA GLN A 287 -21.01 -18.15 46.08
C GLN A 287 -21.13 -17.40 47.41
N GLU A 288 -20.90 -16.08 47.43
CA GLU A 288 -21.15 -15.24 48.62
C GLU A 288 -22.64 -15.21 48.99
N ILE A 289 -23.54 -15.04 48.01
CA ILE A 289 -24.98 -14.99 48.25
C ILE A 289 -25.52 -16.37 48.69
N ASN A 290 -25.05 -17.47 48.09
CA ASN A 290 -25.44 -18.82 48.52
C ASN A 290 -24.87 -19.18 49.91
N GLY A 291 -23.71 -18.67 50.28
CA GLY A 291 -23.16 -18.79 51.64
C GLY A 291 -24.08 -18.13 52.67
N GLY A 292 -24.48 -16.87 52.42
CA GLY A 292 -25.40 -16.14 53.29
C GLY A 292 -26.82 -16.73 53.35
N LEU A 293 -27.32 -17.28 52.24
CA LEU A 293 -28.64 -17.93 52.22
C LEU A 293 -28.65 -19.25 53.00
N LYS A 294 -27.55 -20.01 52.96
CA LYS A 294 -27.41 -21.28 53.69
C LYS A 294 -27.29 -21.06 55.19
N ASP A 295 -26.67 -19.95 55.62
CA ASP A 295 -26.57 -19.54 57.01
C ASP A 295 -27.93 -19.08 57.59
N LEU A 296 -28.73 -18.36 56.79
CA LEU A 296 -30.09 -17.95 57.16
C LEU A 296 -31.06 -19.14 57.23
N LEU A 297 -30.94 -20.11 56.31
CA LEU A 297 -31.73 -21.35 56.37
C LEU A 297 -31.32 -22.23 57.56
N GLY A 298 -30.02 -22.29 57.89
CA GLY A 298 -29.51 -22.93 59.10
C GLY A 298 -30.04 -22.27 60.38
N THR A 299 -30.12 -20.94 60.40
CA THR A 299 -30.68 -20.18 61.53
C THR A 299 -32.17 -20.48 61.73
N ARG A 300 -32.94 -20.64 60.65
CA ARG A 300 -34.36 -21.02 60.73
C ARG A 300 -34.56 -22.41 61.32
N THR A 301 -33.73 -23.39 60.94
CA THR A 301 -33.77 -24.74 61.53
C THR A 301 -33.42 -24.73 63.02
N ILE A 302 -32.45 -23.93 63.45
CA ILE A 302 -32.07 -23.80 64.87
C ILE A 302 -33.16 -23.11 65.69
N ILE A 303 -33.83 -22.09 65.14
CA ILE A 303 -34.98 -21.44 65.81
C ILE A 303 -36.15 -22.42 65.95
N THR A 304 -36.43 -23.21 64.92
CA THR A 304 -37.52 -24.21 64.95
C THR A 304 -37.23 -25.32 65.96
N GLN A 305 -35.96 -25.75 66.05
CA GLN A 305 -35.51 -26.76 67.00
C GLN A 305 -35.56 -26.24 68.46
N ARG A 306 -35.11 -25.00 68.70
CA ARG A 306 -35.22 -24.35 70.03
C ARG A 306 -36.66 -24.06 70.44
N MET A 307 -37.55 -23.74 69.50
CA MET A 307 -38.99 -23.61 69.78
C MET A 307 -39.59 -24.96 70.20
N GLY A 308 -39.23 -26.07 69.53
CA GLY A 308 -39.66 -27.41 69.93
C GLY A 308 -39.09 -27.86 71.28
N GLU A 309 -37.84 -27.49 71.59
CA GLU A 309 -37.24 -27.73 72.90
C GLU A 309 -37.93 -26.90 74.00
N LEU A 310 -38.27 -25.64 73.74
CA LEU A 310 -39.03 -24.80 74.67
C LEU A 310 -40.45 -25.34 74.92
N ASP A 311 -41.16 -25.81 73.89
CA ASP A 311 -42.47 -26.44 74.03
C ASP A 311 -42.39 -27.76 74.82
N SER A 312 -41.30 -28.52 74.68
CA SER A 312 -41.06 -29.74 75.45
C SER A 312 -40.76 -29.46 76.93
N ILE A 313 -40.10 -28.34 77.24
CA ILE A 313 -39.85 -27.89 78.61
C ILE A 313 -41.12 -27.34 79.26
N LEU A 314 -41.94 -26.60 78.49
CA LEU A 314 -43.25 -26.11 78.94
C LEU A 314 -44.24 -27.26 79.17
N SER A 315 -44.18 -28.33 78.36
CA SER A 315 -45.02 -29.53 78.52
C SER A 315 -44.58 -30.43 79.68
N ASN A 316 -43.31 -30.36 80.09
CA ASN A 316 -42.74 -31.13 81.20
C ASN A 316 -42.61 -30.33 82.50
N MET A 317 -43.17 -29.11 82.58
CA MET A 317 -43.33 -28.46 83.89
C MET A 317 -44.38 -29.23 84.70
N PRO A 318 -44.03 -29.78 85.88
CA PRO A 318 -45.01 -30.45 86.72
C PRO A 318 -46.10 -29.45 87.13
N GLN A 319 -47.35 -29.79 86.80
CA GLN A 319 -48.54 -29.22 87.44
C GLN A 319 -48.40 -29.43 88.95
N SER A 320 -48.24 -28.34 89.69
CA SER A 320 -48.25 -28.36 91.15
C SER A 320 -49.68 -28.66 91.63
N ASP A 321 -50.01 -29.95 91.74
CA ASP A 321 -51.18 -30.42 92.48
C ASP A 321 -50.83 -30.49 93.97
N SER A 322 -51.12 -29.41 94.70
CA SER A 322 -51.18 -29.44 96.16
C SER A 322 -52.63 -29.26 96.61
N ASN A 323 -53.39 -30.35 96.62
CA ASN A 323 -54.61 -30.43 97.43
C ASN A 323 -54.76 -31.82 98.08
N LYS A 324 -53.96 -32.08 99.13
CA LYS A 324 -54.30 -33.01 100.23
C LYS A 324 -53.65 -32.56 101.55
N GLY A 325 -54.48 -32.06 102.46
CA GLY A 325 -54.53 -32.44 103.88
C GLY A 325 -53.31 -32.28 104.80
N ILE A 326 -53.24 -31.12 105.45
CA ILE A 326 -53.08 -30.85 106.91
C ILE A 326 -51.92 -31.53 107.69
N GLY A 327 -51.12 -30.69 108.37
CA GLY A 327 -50.38 -31.06 109.58
C GLY A 327 -49.47 -29.95 110.12
N PHE A 328 -50.02 -29.00 110.88
CA PHE A 328 -49.23 -28.14 111.78
C PHE A 328 -48.89 -28.92 113.06
N PRO A 329 -47.65 -28.82 113.56
CA PRO A 329 -47.41 -28.79 114.99
C PRO A 329 -46.71 -27.49 115.40
N PHE A 330 -47.26 -26.85 116.44
CA PHE A 330 -46.64 -25.75 117.17
C PHE A 330 -45.51 -26.23 118.08
N GLN A 331 -44.53 -25.34 118.25
CA GLN A 331 -43.74 -24.99 119.45
C GLN A 331 -42.74 -25.98 120.07
N ARG A 332 -41.46 -25.56 120.12
CA ARG A 332 -40.93 -24.72 121.21
C ARG A 332 -39.88 -23.76 120.67
#